data_AF-A0A3T0L4G6-F1
#
_entry.id   AF-A0A3T0L4G6-F1
#
_cell.length_a   1.000
_cell.length_b   1.000
_cell.length_c   1.000
_cell.angle_alpha   90.00
_cell.angle_beta   90.00
_cell.angle_gamma   90.00
#
_symmetry.space_group_name_H-M   'P 1'
#
loop_
_entity.id
_entity.type
_entity.pdbx_description
1 polymer ?
#
loop_
_entity_poly.entity_id
_entity_poly.type
_entity_poly.pdbx_seq_one_letter_code
_entity_poly.pdbx_strand_id
1 'polypeptide(L)' 'MSSNNKERTTYFGLKVYNIDNQDYVREEDIKKLPFYNFWKTSATGSTCIADDKLGILIHLYDWEEFSVLFIKTGKHRYM' A
#
# COMPACT_ATOMS: atom_id res chain seq x y z
N MET A 1 -1.98 13.35 -29.30
CA MET A 1 -2.09 11.94 -28.85
C MET A 1 -2.12 11.94 -27.34
N SER A 2 -3.33 11.93 -26.76
CA SER A 2 -3.49 11.89 -25.31
C SER A 2 -3.30 10.44 -24.86
N SER A 3 -2.06 10.07 -24.51
CA SER A 3 -1.81 8.80 -23.82
C SER A 3 -2.48 8.91 -22.46
N ASN A 4 -3.66 8.31 -22.35
CA ASN A 4 -4.41 8.16 -21.12
C ASN A 4 -3.61 7.22 -20.21
N ASN A 5 -2.58 7.76 -19.54
CA ASN A 5 -1.78 7.03 -18.58
C ASN A 5 -2.67 6.82 -17.35
N LYS A 6 -3.47 5.77 -17.39
CA LYS A 6 -4.37 5.40 -16.32
C LYS A 6 -3.50 5.11 -15.10
N GLU A 7 -3.44 6.06 -14.18
CA GLU A 7 -2.68 5.92 -12.94
C GLU A 7 -3.09 4.61 -12.27
N ARG A 8 -2.11 3.73 -12.01
CA ARG A 8 -2.39 2.46 -11.34
C ARG A 8 -2.73 2.74 -9.88
N THR A 9 -3.86 2.19 -9.44
CA THR A 9 -4.35 2.35 -8.08
C THR A 9 -4.62 1.00 -7.44
N THR A 10 -4.47 0.93 -6.12
CA THR A 10 -4.77 -0.26 -5.33
C THR A 10 -6.28 -0.50 -5.14
N TYR A 11 -6.65 -1.61 -4.50
CA TYR A 11 -8.03 -1.92 -4.09
C TYR A 11 -8.70 -0.80 -3.26
N PHE A 12 -7.91 0.00 -2.54
CA PHE A 12 -8.39 1.10 -1.72
C PHE A 12 -8.15 2.49 -2.34
N GLY A 13 -7.88 2.53 -3.65
CA GLY A 13 -7.72 3.79 -4.39
C GLY A 13 -6.40 4.52 -4.13
N LEU A 14 -5.43 3.89 -3.44
CA LEU A 14 -4.10 4.50 -3.26
C LEU A 14 -3.32 4.50 -4.57
N LYS A 15 -2.58 5.58 -4.83
CA LYS A 15 -1.68 5.69 -5.98
C LYS A 15 -0.49 4.75 -5.85
N VAL A 16 -0.16 4.07 -6.95
CA VAL A 16 1.03 3.22 -7.06
C VAL A 16 2.18 4.03 -7.65
N TYR A 17 3.33 3.98 -6.97
CA TYR A 17 4.59 4.59 -7.41
C TYR A 17 5.53 3.50 -7.89
N ASN A 18 6.01 3.62 -9.12
CA ASN A 18 7.03 2.71 -9.65
C ASN A 18 8.41 3.37 -9.48
N ILE A 19 9.30 2.71 -8.75
CA ILE A 19 10.67 3.16 -8.46
C ILE A 19 11.58 1.96 -8.70
N ASP A 20 12.61 2.13 -9.53
CA ASP A 20 13.58 1.07 -9.84
C ASP A 20 12.93 -0.29 -10.22
N ASN A 21 11.87 -0.23 -11.03
CA ASN A 21 11.11 -1.39 -11.48
C ASN A 21 10.39 -2.17 -10.36
N GLN A 22 10.17 -1.53 -9.21
CA GLN A 22 9.38 -2.03 -8.10
C GLN A 22 8.21 -1.08 -7.81
N ASP A 23 7.07 -1.64 -7.42
CA ASP A 23 5.85 -0.88 -7.17
C ASP A 23 5.65 -0.69 -5.66
N TYR A 24 5.28 0.53 -5.28
CA TYR A 24 5.11 0.96 -3.89
C TYR A 24 3.85 1.79 -3.70
N VAL A 25 3.43 1.88 -2.45
CA VAL A 25 2.42 2.83 -1.97
C VAL A 25 3.00 3.64 -0.81
N ARG A 26 2.60 4.90 -0.70
CA ARG A 26 3.10 5.77 0.37
C ARG A 26 2.38 5.50 1.67
N GLU A 27 3.13 5.38 2.75
CA GLU A 27 2.55 5.20 4.09
C GLU A 27 1.63 6.37 4.46
N GLU A 28 1.95 7.60 4.03
CA GLU A 28 1.10 8.77 4.27
C GLU A 28 -0.27 8.71 3.57
N ASP A 29 -0.37 7.99 2.45
CA ASP A 29 -1.65 7.78 1.78
C ASP A 29 -2.43 6.67 2.49
N ILE A 30 -1.73 5.63 2.97
CA ILE A 30 -2.31 4.59 3.82
C ILE A 30 -2.84 5.18 5.15
N LYS A 31 -2.17 6.18 5.74
CA LYS A 31 -2.61 6.90 6.95
C LYS A 31 -3.98 7.56 6.84
N LYS A 32 -4.41 7.89 5.62
CA LYS A 32 -5.71 8.52 5.36
C LYS A 32 -6.86 7.52 5.35
N LEU A 33 -6.57 6.22 5.33
CA LEU A 33 -7.57 5.17 5.35
C LEU A 33 -8.13 4.96 6.77
N PRO A 34 -9.43 4.67 6.92
CA PRO A 34 -10.08 4.55 8.24
C PRO A 34 -9.59 3.34 9.05
N PHE A 35 -8.87 2.42 8.42
CA PHE A 35 -8.29 1.22 9.04
C PHE A 35 -6.75 1.28 9.12
N TYR A 36 -6.13 2.47 9.06
CA TYR A 36 -4.67 2.63 9.16
C TYR A 36 -4.08 1.92 10.39
N ASN A 37 -4.66 2.14 11.57
CA ASN A 37 -4.14 1.53 12.81
C ASN A 37 -4.22 0.00 12.78
N PHE A 38 -5.27 -0.53 12.13
CA PHE A 38 -5.43 -1.96 11.94
C PHE A 38 -4.35 -2.52 11.01
N TRP A 39 -4.14 -1.88 9.86
CA TRP A 39 -3.05 -2.23 8.95
C TRP A 39 -1.68 -2.14 9.63
N LYS A 40 -1.39 -1.03 10.34
CA LYS A 40 -0.09 -0.80 10.98
C LYS A 40 0.26 -1.90 11.98
N THR A 41 -0.72 -2.39 12.72
CA THR A 41 -0.53 -3.52 13.64
C THR A 41 -0.20 -4.81 12.87
N SER A 42 -0.86 -5.03 11.72
CA SER A 42 -0.59 -6.19 10.85
C SER A 42 0.72 -6.11 10.05
N ALA A 43 1.21 -4.89 9.80
CA ALA A 43 2.43 -4.62 9.04
C ALA A 43 3.71 -4.75 9.88
N THR A 44 3.62 -5.26 11.11
CA THR A 44 4.77 -5.51 11.97
C THR A 44 5.68 -6.56 11.30
N GLY A 45 6.80 -6.12 10.73
CA GLY A 45 7.73 -6.95 9.97
C GLY A 45 7.65 -6.81 8.44
N SER A 46 6.76 -5.96 7.91
CA SER A 46 6.70 -5.65 6.47
C SER A 46 7.93 -4.88 6.00
N THR A 47 8.28 -5.06 4.72
CA THR A 47 9.44 -4.37 4.12
C THR A 47 9.03 -2.98 3.67
N CYS A 48 9.68 -1.95 4.23
CA CYS A 48 9.50 -0.56 3.81
C CYS A 48 10.84 0.08 3.45
N ILE A 49 10.79 1.05 2.54
CA ILE A 49 11.94 1.87 2.18
C ILE A 49 11.65 3.33 2.49
N ALA A 50 12.68 4.09 2.83
CA ALA A 50 12.59 5.54 2.98
C ALA A 50 13.08 6.19 1.68
N ASP A 51 12.26 7.04 1.09
CA ASP A 51 12.59 7.90 -0.05
C ASP A 51 12.60 9.36 0.39
N ASP A 52 13.61 10.12 -0.04
CA ASP A 52 13.79 11.52 0.37
C ASP A 52 12.65 12.45 -0.05
N LYS A 53 11.92 12.12 -1.12
CA LYS A 53 10.84 12.94 -1.68
C LYS A 53 9.46 12.41 -1.32
N LEU A 54 9.29 11.10 -1.30
CA LEU A 54 8.02 10.42 -1.11
C LEU A 54 7.82 9.92 0.33
N GLY A 55 8.86 9.92 1.16
CA GLY A 55 8.80 9.46 2.54
C GLY A 55 8.83 7.94 2.64
N ILE A 56 8.08 7.37 3.60
CA ILE A 56 8.03 5.92 3.79
C ILE A 56 7.17 5.27 2.71
N LEU A 57 7.77 4.32 2.00
CA LEU A 57 7.16 3.54 0.95
C LEU A 57 7.00 2.09 1.40
N ILE A 58 5.80 1.55 1.18
CA ILE A 58 5.44 0.17 1.46
C ILE A 58 5.40 -0.57 0.14
N HIS A 59 6.01 -1.76 0.08
CA HIS A 59 5.93 -2.60 -1.10
C HIS A 59 4.47 -2.87 -1.48
N LEU A 60 4.13 -2.69 -2.76
CA LEU A 60 2.79 -2.94 -3.26
C LEU A 60 2.35 -4.38 -2.97
N TYR A 61 3.27 -5.34 -3.09
CA TYR A 61 3.00 -6.75 -2.80
C TYR A 61 2.50 -6.97 -1.35
N ASP A 62 3.23 -6.44 -0.36
CA ASP A 62 2.85 -6.54 1.06
C ASP A 62 1.47 -5.88 1.31
N TRP A 63 1.23 -4.73 0.67
CA TRP A 63 -0.04 -4.03 0.76
C TRP A 63 -1.20 -4.80 0.12
N GLU A 64 -0.98 -5.41 -1.05
CA GLU A 64 -2.01 -6.18 -1.76
C GLU A 64 -2.33 -7.48 -1.05
N GLU A 65 -1.33 -8.18 -0.50
CA GLU A 65 -1.56 -9.37 0.33
C GLU A 65 -2.44 -9.04 1.54
N PHE A 66 -2.12 -7.94 2.24
CA PHE A 66 -2.96 -7.43 3.31
C PHE A 66 -4.37 -7.09 2.81
N SER A 67 -4.47 -6.38 1.68
CA SER A 67 -5.75 -5.92 1.12
C SER A 67 -6.66 -7.09 0.79
N VAL A 68 -6.13 -8.11 0.10
CA VAL A 68 -6.88 -9.32 -0.26
C VAL A 68 -7.37 -10.05 0.98
N LEU A 69 -6.52 -10.18 2.00
CA LEU A 69 -6.91 -10.82 3.25
C LEU A 69 -8.01 -10.01 3.96
N PHE A 70 -7.81 -8.70 4.12
CA PHE A 70 -8.74 -7.80 4.79
C PHE A 70 -10.11 -7.80 4.11
N ILE A 71 -10.15 -7.76 2.78
CA ILE A 71 -11.40 -7.84 1.99
C ILE A 71 -12.09 -9.18 2.19
N LYS A 72 -11.34 -10.30 2.23
CA LYS A 72 -11.92 -11.64 2.35
C LYS A 72 -12.42 -11.97 3.75
N THR A 73 -11.72 -11.51 4.80
CA THR A 73 -11.97 -11.97 6.17
C THR A 73 -12.53 -10.88 7.08
N GLY A 74 -12.31 -9.60 6.75
CA GLY A 74 -12.48 -8.50 7.70
C GLY A 74 -11.64 -8.65 8.98
N LYS A 75 -10.63 -9.53 8.99
CA LYS A 75 -9.87 -9.96 10.17
C LYS A 75 -8.36 -10.01 9.93
N HIS A 76 -7.61 -9.94 11.02
CA HIS A 76 -6.14 -9.92 11.04
C HIS A 76 -5.59 -11.29 10.60
N ARG A 77 -4.38 -11.32 10.02
CA ARG A 77 -3.68 -12.54 9.52
C ARG A 77 -3.43 -13.60 10.60
N TYR A 78 -3.74 -13.29 11.87
CA TYR A 78 -3.54 -14.12 13.05
C TYR A 78 -4.77 -14.26 13.98
N MET A 79 -6.02 -14.14 13.49
CA MET A 79 -7.22 -14.43 14.29
C MET A 79 -8.08 -15.56 13.72
#